data_AF-A0A5K3FUS7-F1
#
_entry.id   AF-A0A5K3FUS7-F1
#
_cell.length_a   1.000
_cell.length_b   1.000
_cell.length_c   1.000
_cell.angle_alpha   90.00
_cell.angle_beta   90.00
_cell.angle_gamma   90.00
#
_symmetry.space_group_name_H-M   'P 1'
#
loop_
_entity.id
_entity.type
_entity.pdbx_description
1 polymer ?
#
loop_
_entity_poly.entity_id
_entity_poly.type
_entity_poly.pdbx_seq_one_letter_code
_entity_poly.pdbx_strand_id
1 'polypeptide(L)'
;MSDEAASKSLRNHILVCLLAGNKAPQLGLRSFILPLRASNIGVQDLRPIVFLSSYAAVSEEWHEMENFPNVYLLPGSPLNRRDLWAARIQLCSVCVVIGVAENLQVDDPYMLDKEAILCSLNIRALKIPPSLRQSVSDDIAARSSGAEIPLLTALAMDSNIHFLDPDDFEADNSELDIFLTVPFARGLAFTGSVLDALVSTAYFDRNAMTLIRHLVTGGTTPVLEQWAAYGGDFYDNLQVTDIGEAHVNEFLETLRRNNSRRPTIAQLSFNDPRLAAIINVAPSGSACITFGELFCRALGEHGILCLGLFRLNAAKSSTSNCIANIQRVGSTSTITNRPPVSRRPSACNPPEPVKMRILFEERQDPPPLNIVDRLQLPLGPRSANNRFVITSPPYHFPVNASDLVFCLITST
;
A
#
# COMPACT_ATOMS: atom_id res chain seq x y z
N MET A 1 25.46 -12.20 -17.74
CA MET A 1 24.77 -12.31 -16.43
C MET A 1 23.41 -11.67 -16.59
N SER A 2 22.59 -12.25 -17.46
CA SER A 2 21.53 -13.25 -17.18
C SER A 2 20.19 -12.53 -17.00
N ASP A 3 19.51 -12.37 -18.13
CA ASP A 3 18.15 -11.85 -18.31
C ASP A 3 17.07 -12.58 -17.47
N GLU A 4 17.43 -13.68 -16.79
CA GLU A 4 16.65 -14.31 -15.71
C GLU A 4 16.52 -13.43 -14.45
N ALA A 5 17.40 -12.45 -14.23
CA ALA A 5 17.37 -11.65 -13.00
C ALA A 5 16.37 -10.48 -13.06
N ALA A 6 16.07 -9.94 -14.26
CA ALA A 6 15.13 -8.82 -14.42
C ALA A 6 13.66 -9.27 -14.42
N SER A 7 13.40 -10.53 -14.76
CA SER A 7 12.09 -11.17 -14.67
C SER A 7 11.77 -11.73 -13.27
N LYS A 8 12.69 -11.58 -12.30
CA LYS A 8 12.41 -11.76 -10.87
C LYS A 8 11.38 -10.72 -10.40
N SER A 9 10.13 -11.08 -10.63
CA SER A 9 9.05 -10.95 -9.65
C SER A 9 8.79 -9.53 -9.14
N LEU A 10 8.27 -8.65 -9.99
CA LEU A 10 7.41 -7.54 -9.53
C LEU A 10 6.22 -8.12 -8.76
N ARG A 11 6.40 -8.29 -7.45
CA ARG A 11 5.46 -8.80 -6.45
C ARG A 11 5.67 -7.98 -5.18
N ASN A 12 4.61 -7.82 -4.39
CA ASN A 12 4.62 -7.02 -3.17
C ASN A 12 5.18 -5.59 -3.38
N HIS A 13 4.90 -5.01 -4.55
CA HIS A 13 5.36 -3.68 -4.95
C HIS A 13 4.26 -2.63 -4.71
N ILE A 14 4.64 -1.36 -4.63
CA ILE A 14 3.73 -0.22 -4.54
C ILE A 14 3.44 0.24 -5.96
N LEU A 15 2.18 0.20 -6.37
CA LEU A 15 1.74 0.74 -7.65
C LEU A 15 1.18 2.14 -7.45
N VAL A 16 1.72 3.14 -8.13
CA VAL A 16 1.24 4.52 -8.09
C VAL A 16 0.61 4.85 -9.44
N CYS A 17 -0.71 4.88 -9.47
CA CYS A 17 -1.53 5.28 -10.61
C CYS A 17 -1.63 6.82 -10.61
N LEU A 18 -0.78 7.47 -11.39
CA LEU A 18 -0.75 8.93 -11.48
C LEU A 18 -1.54 9.38 -12.72
N LEU A 19 -2.68 10.01 -12.46
CA LEU A 19 -3.57 10.59 -13.46
C LEU A 19 -3.27 12.09 -13.52
N ALA A 20 -2.24 12.43 -14.28
CA ALA A 20 -1.81 13.80 -14.51
C ALA A 20 -1.82 14.08 -16.01
N GLY A 21 -2.51 15.15 -16.39
CA GLY A 21 -2.51 15.63 -17.76
C GLY A 21 -1.26 16.44 -18.09
N ASN A 22 -1.12 16.86 -19.35
CA ASN A 22 0.12 17.48 -19.85
C ASN A 22 0.40 18.86 -19.25
N LYS A 23 -0.64 19.53 -18.72
CA LYS A 23 -0.54 20.86 -18.09
C LYS A 23 -0.70 20.81 -16.57
N ALA A 24 -0.71 19.62 -15.99
CA ALA A 24 -0.88 19.45 -14.56
C ALA A 24 0.30 20.07 -13.80
N PRO A 25 0.06 20.67 -12.62
CA PRO A 25 1.14 21.12 -11.75
C PRO A 25 1.98 19.94 -11.25
N GLN A 26 3.24 20.21 -10.91
CA GLN A 26 4.15 19.25 -10.28
C GLN A 26 3.66 18.87 -8.88
N LEU A 27 3.79 17.60 -8.52
CA LEU A 27 3.28 17.07 -7.25
C LEU A 27 4.33 17.04 -6.15
N GLY A 28 5.60 17.08 -6.51
CA GLY A 28 6.70 16.76 -5.62
C GLY A 28 6.76 15.26 -5.35
N LEU A 29 6.86 14.44 -6.40
CA LEU A 29 6.89 12.96 -6.28
C LEU A 29 8.04 12.45 -5.39
N ARG A 30 9.12 13.22 -5.29
CA ARG A 30 10.22 12.97 -4.33
C ARG A 30 9.71 12.84 -2.89
N SER A 31 8.77 13.70 -2.48
CA SER A 31 8.18 13.70 -1.14
C SER A 31 7.38 12.44 -0.84
N PHE A 32 6.81 11.81 -1.88
CA PHE A 32 6.13 10.52 -1.77
C PHE A 32 7.13 9.36 -1.60
N ILE A 33 8.24 9.38 -2.33
CA ILE A 33 9.24 8.29 -2.31
C ILE A 33 10.08 8.33 -1.04
N LEU A 34 10.42 9.51 -0.53
CA LEU A 34 11.39 9.69 0.55
C LEU A 34 11.05 8.90 1.82
N PRO A 35 9.81 8.90 2.36
CA PRO A 35 9.43 8.06 3.50
C PRO A 35 9.57 6.56 3.23
N LEU A 36 9.29 6.13 1.99
CA LEU A 36 9.34 4.73 1.56
C LEU A 36 10.77 4.25 1.27
N ARG A 37 11.74 5.15 1.35
CA ARG A 37 13.17 4.91 1.21
C ARG A 37 13.94 5.41 2.44
N ALA A 38 13.24 5.58 3.56
CA ALA A 38 13.86 5.97 4.81
C ALA A 38 14.94 4.96 5.22
N SER A 39 16.07 5.49 5.70
CA SER A 39 17.26 4.69 6.06
C SER A 39 17.06 3.64 7.16
N ASN A 40 15.95 3.70 7.89
CA ASN A 40 15.58 2.69 8.90
C ASN A 40 14.89 1.46 8.28
N ILE A 41 14.63 1.46 6.97
CA ILE A 41 14.11 0.30 6.22
C ILE A 41 15.31 -0.43 5.59
N GLY A 42 15.45 -1.73 5.88
CA GLY A 42 16.49 -2.55 5.30
C GLY A 42 16.35 -2.67 3.78
N VAL A 43 17.48 -2.76 3.06
CA VAL A 43 17.50 -2.85 1.59
C VAL A 43 16.67 -4.03 1.06
N GLN A 44 16.60 -5.13 1.81
CA GLN A 44 15.81 -6.31 1.46
C GLN A 44 14.30 -6.12 1.66
N ASP A 45 13.90 -5.22 2.57
CA ASP A 45 12.49 -4.92 2.88
C ASP A 45 11.93 -3.80 2.00
N LEU A 46 12.78 -3.15 1.19
CA LEU A 46 12.37 -2.10 0.26
C LEU A 46 11.44 -2.65 -0.82
N ARG A 47 10.18 -2.22 -0.76
CA ARG A 47 9.21 -2.53 -1.80
C ARG A 47 9.49 -1.70 -3.06
N PRO A 48 9.55 -2.33 -4.24
CA PRO A 48 9.61 -1.60 -5.50
C PRO A 48 8.44 -0.63 -5.65
N ILE A 49 8.69 0.56 -6.20
CA ILE A 49 7.64 1.54 -6.53
C ILE A 49 7.54 1.61 -8.04
N VAL A 50 6.33 1.43 -8.57
CA VAL A 50 6.04 1.52 -10.01
C VAL A 50 5.05 2.66 -10.23
N PHE A 51 5.48 3.72 -10.92
CA PHE A 51 4.58 4.76 -11.40
C PHE A 51 3.95 4.31 -12.72
N LEU A 52 2.63 4.24 -12.78
CA LEU A 52 1.88 4.06 -14.02
C LEU A 52 1.32 5.42 -14.43
N SER A 53 1.93 6.04 -15.45
CA SER A 53 1.53 7.35 -15.95
C SER A 53 2.04 7.60 -17.37
N SER A 54 1.67 8.74 -17.95
CA SER A 54 2.29 9.21 -19.18
C SER A 54 3.73 9.65 -18.91
N TYR A 55 4.60 9.56 -19.92
CA TYR A 55 5.97 10.05 -19.78
C TYR A 55 6.03 11.56 -19.51
N ALA A 56 5.19 12.32 -20.20
CA ALA A 56 5.14 13.78 -20.09
C ALA A 56 4.80 14.25 -18.66
N ALA A 57 3.91 13.53 -17.96
CA ALA A 57 3.51 13.87 -16.60
C ALA A 57 4.63 13.74 -15.56
N VAL A 58 5.64 12.91 -15.83
CA VAL A 58 6.69 12.58 -14.84
C VAL A 58 8.06 13.10 -15.29
N SER A 59 8.24 13.42 -16.58
CA SER A 59 9.55 13.77 -17.13
C SER A 59 10.23 14.96 -16.45
N GLU A 60 9.44 15.93 -15.97
CA GLU A 60 9.99 17.10 -15.28
C GLU A 60 10.51 16.75 -13.88
N GLU A 61 9.83 15.88 -13.14
CA GLU A 61 10.19 15.50 -11.76
C GLU A 61 11.12 14.28 -11.71
N TRP A 62 11.36 13.59 -12.83
CA TRP A 62 12.12 12.33 -12.86
C TRP A 62 13.55 12.47 -12.35
N HIS A 63 14.21 13.60 -12.63
CA HIS A 63 15.57 13.89 -12.17
C HIS A 63 15.68 13.88 -10.64
N GLU A 64 14.62 14.25 -9.92
CA GLU A 64 14.61 14.21 -8.46
C GLU A 64 14.45 12.79 -7.88
N MET A 65 14.06 11.82 -8.73
CA MET A 65 13.75 10.46 -8.35
C MET A 65 14.79 9.43 -8.78
N GLU A 66 15.67 9.76 -9.73
CA GLU A 66 16.62 8.81 -10.35
C GLU A 66 17.58 8.17 -9.33
N ASN A 67 17.86 8.90 -8.24
CA ASN A 67 18.77 8.48 -7.19
C ASN A 67 18.14 7.47 -6.21
N PHE A 68 16.83 7.20 -6.27
CA PHE A 68 16.19 6.23 -5.38
C PHE A 68 16.24 4.80 -5.91
N PRO A 69 16.55 3.80 -5.06
CA PRO A 69 16.57 2.41 -5.47
C PRO A 69 15.15 1.87 -5.72
N ASN A 70 15.03 0.93 -6.66
CA ASN A 70 13.79 0.19 -6.95
C ASN A 70 12.59 1.10 -7.29
N VAL A 71 12.82 2.21 -8.02
CA VAL A 71 11.77 3.07 -8.57
C VAL A 71 11.71 2.89 -10.08
N TYR A 72 10.50 2.67 -10.60
CA TYR A 72 10.26 2.35 -12.01
C TYR A 72 9.11 3.19 -12.57
N LEU A 73 9.20 3.55 -13.86
CA LEU A 73 8.10 4.16 -14.62
C LEU A 73 7.59 3.15 -15.65
N LEU A 74 6.31 2.86 -15.60
CA LEU A 74 5.59 2.14 -16.65
C LEU A 74 4.78 3.16 -17.46
N PRO A 75 5.20 3.49 -18.69
CA PRO A 75 4.46 4.43 -19.53
C PRO A 75 3.10 3.82 -19.93
N GLY A 76 2.01 4.50 -19.60
CA GLY A 76 0.66 4.03 -19.88
C GLY A 76 -0.41 4.87 -19.19
N SER A 77 -1.66 4.40 -19.28
CA SER A 77 -2.78 5.05 -18.59
C SER A 77 -3.33 4.16 -17.49
N PRO A 78 -3.48 4.66 -16.24
CA PRO A 78 -4.18 3.93 -15.17
C PRO A 78 -5.65 3.60 -15.46
N LEU A 79 -6.27 4.30 -16.41
CA LEU A 79 -7.65 4.00 -16.85
C LEU A 79 -7.69 2.77 -17.78
N ASN A 80 -6.57 2.43 -18.43
CA ASN A 80 -6.48 1.29 -19.31
C ASN A 80 -6.15 0.01 -18.52
N ARG A 81 -7.09 -0.96 -18.53
CA ARG A 81 -6.90 -2.24 -17.83
C ARG A 81 -5.67 -2.99 -18.29
N ARG A 82 -5.31 -2.92 -19.58
CA ARG A 82 -4.13 -3.60 -20.11
C ARG A 82 -2.86 -3.13 -19.40
N ASP A 83 -2.76 -1.82 -19.17
CA ASP A 83 -1.57 -1.23 -18.56
C ASP A 83 -1.53 -1.53 -17.04
N LEU A 84 -2.68 -1.60 -16.36
CA LEU A 84 -2.78 -2.12 -14.99
C LEU A 84 -2.31 -3.59 -14.87
N TRP A 85 -2.65 -4.43 -15.85
CA TRP A 85 -2.19 -5.81 -15.91
C TRP A 85 -0.69 -5.91 -16.21
N ALA A 86 -0.16 -5.06 -17.09
CA ALA A 86 1.27 -4.95 -17.34
C ALA A 86 2.03 -4.52 -16.08
N ALA A 87 1.42 -3.65 -15.27
CA ALA A 87 1.92 -3.25 -13.95
C ALA A 87 1.82 -4.36 -12.88
N ARG A 88 1.21 -5.51 -13.21
CA ARG A 88 0.95 -6.61 -12.27
C ARG A 88 0.15 -6.18 -11.04
N ILE A 89 -0.89 -5.38 -11.24
CA ILE A 89 -1.74 -4.88 -10.15
C ILE A 89 -2.23 -5.98 -9.19
N GLN A 90 -2.46 -7.20 -9.68
CA GLN A 90 -2.86 -8.34 -8.86
C GLN A 90 -1.83 -8.72 -7.78
N LEU A 91 -0.55 -8.37 -8.01
CA LEU A 91 0.59 -8.67 -7.13
C LEU A 91 1.12 -7.44 -6.38
N CYS A 92 0.45 -6.29 -6.45
CA CYS A 92 0.88 -5.10 -5.70
C CYS A 92 0.54 -5.26 -4.20
N SER A 93 1.37 -4.68 -3.34
CA SER A 93 1.09 -4.58 -1.90
C SER A 93 0.00 -3.56 -1.63
N VAL A 94 0.07 -2.42 -2.31
CA VAL A 94 -0.90 -1.33 -2.27
C VAL A 94 -0.88 -0.62 -3.62
N CYS A 95 -2.07 -0.19 -4.06
CA CYS A 95 -2.26 0.69 -5.19
C CYS A 95 -2.62 2.07 -4.66
N VAL A 96 -1.91 3.11 -5.10
CA VAL A 96 -2.19 4.50 -4.75
C VAL A 96 -2.68 5.20 -6.02
N VAL A 97 -3.85 5.81 -5.97
CA VAL A 97 -4.44 6.56 -7.08
C VAL A 97 -4.39 8.04 -6.75
N ILE A 98 -3.72 8.81 -7.61
CA ILE A 98 -3.55 10.24 -7.45
C ILE A 98 -4.08 10.91 -8.72
N GLY A 99 -5.15 11.68 -8.58
CA GLY A 99 -5.70 12.53 -9.63
C GLY A 99 -5.17 13.95 -9.52
N VAL A 100 -4.73 14.51 -10.65
CA VAL A 100 -4.20 15.87 -10.71
C VAL A 100 -5.01 16.65 -11.73
N ALA A 101 -5.83 17.57 -11.24
CA ALA A 101 -6.63 18.42 -12.09
C ALA A 101 -5.73 19.40 -12.88
N GLU A 102 -5.86 19.42 -14.20
CA GLU A 102 -5.13 20.38 -15.06
C GLU A 102 -5.61 21.82 -14.85
N ASN A 103 -6.91 21.99 -14.57
CA ASN A 103 -7.54 23.29 -14.33
C ASN A 103 -8.24 23.26 -12.97
N LEU A 104 -7.84 24.15 -12.05
CA LEU A 104 -8.54 24.37 -10.79
C LEU A 104 -9.86 25.16 -10.97
N GLN A 105 -10.03 25.79 -12.13
CA GLN A 105 -11.23 26.53 -12.53
C GLN A 105 -12.18 25.61 -13.32
N VAL A 106 -12.69 24.56 -12.66
CA VAL A 106 -13.77 23.74 -13.23
C VAL A 106 -15.09 24.35 -12.81
N ASP A 107 -16.04 24.49 -13.74
CA ASP A 107 -17.38 25.04 -13.46
C ASP A 107 -18.12 24.24 -12.37
N ASP A 108 -17.80 22.94 -12.28
CA ASP A 108 -18.32 22.02 -11.26
C ASP A 108 -17.17 21.40 -10.44
N PRO A 109 -17.02 21.77 -9.14
CA PRO A 109 -16.03 21.20 -8.24
C PRO A 109 -16.12 19.68 -8.08
N TYR A 110 -17.31 19.08 -8.25
CA TYR A 110 -17.48 17.62 -8.16
C TYR A 110 -16.74 16.88 -9.27
N MET A 111 -16.46 17.55 -10.39
CA MET A 111 -15.79 16.95 -11.54
C MET A 111 -14.26 16.89 -11.41
N LEU A 112 -13.67 17.46 -10.36
CA LEU A 112 -12.22 17.46 -10.12
C LEU A 112 -11.66 16.03 -9.96
N ASP A 113 -12.39 15.15 -9.24
CA ASP A 113 -11.91 13.81 -8.90
C ASP A 113 -12.39 12.71 -9.86
N LYS A 114 -13.03 13.09 -10.98
CA LYS A 114 -13.67 12.13 -11.90
C LYS A 114 -12.72 11.01 -12.33
N GLU A 115 -11.46 11.33 -12.65
CA GLU A 115 -10.50 10.35 -13.12
C GLU A 115 -10.01 9.43 -11.99
N ALA A 116 -9.78 9.99 -10.80
CA ALA A 116 -9.34 9.24 -9.62
C ALA A 116 -10.43 8.24 -9.17
N ILE A 117 -11.69 8.67 -9.14
CA ILE A 117 -12.83 7.81 -8.83
C ILE A 117 -12.99 6.73 -9.90
N LEU A 118 -12.98 7.09 -11.19
CA LEU A 118 -13.13 6.12 -12.27
C LEU A 118 -12.01 5.07 -12.27
N CYS A 119 -10.76 5.48 -12.03
CA CYS A 119 -9.64 4.56 -11.91
C CYS A 119 -9.83 3.60 -10.72
N SER A 120 -10.23 4.13 -9.56
CA SER A 120 -10.49 3.36 -8.35
C SER A 120 -11.58 2.30 -8.54
N LEU A 121 -12.71 2.70 -9.13
CA LEU A 121 -13.81 1.79 -9.46
C LEU A 121 -13.40 0.76 -10.53
N ASN A 122 -12.60 1.17 -11.52
CA ASN A 122 -12.08 0.29 -12.55
C ASN A 122 -11.18 -0.81 -11.96
N ILE A 123 -10.29 -0.46 -11.03
CA ILE A 123 -9.41 -1.39 -10.30
C ILE A 123 -10.26 -2.37 -9.50
N ARG A 124 -11.23 -1.89 -8.73
CA ARG A 124 -12.12 -2.75 -7.92
C ARG A 124 -12.94 -3.72 -8.78
N ALA A 125 -13.34 -3.29 -9.98
CA ALA A 125 -14.10 -4.10 -10.93
C ALA A 125 -13.26 -5.15 -11.68
N LEU A 126 -11.94 -5.19 -11.50
CA LEU A 126 -11.10 -6.22 -12.13
C LEU A 126 -11.47 -7.61 -11.59
N LYS A 127 -11.58 -8.58 -12.49
CA LYS A 127 -11.73 -10.01 -12.13
C LYS A 127 -10.40 -10.69 -12.39
N ILE A 128 -9.84 -11.32 -11.35
CA ILE A 128 -8.55 -12.01 -11.48
C ILE A 128 -8.82 -13.45 -11.93
N PRO A 129 -8.46 -13.81 -13.19
CA PRO A 129 -8.70 -15.14 -13.67
C PRO A 129 -7.87 -16.12 -12.84
N PRO A 130 -8.39 -17.32 -12.59
CA PRO A 130 -7.78 -18.27 -11.68
C PRO A 130 -6.36 -18.70 -12.07
N SER A 131 -6.04 -18.70 -13.37
CA SER A 131 -4.68 -18.95 -13.89
C SER A 131 -3.64 -17.90 -13.49
N LEU A 132 -4.08 -16.67 -13.18
CA LEU A 132 -3.21 -15.56 -12.78
C LEU A 132 -3.21 -15.31 -11.27
N ARG A 133 -3.96 -16.10 -10.49
CA ARG A 133 -4.01 -15.97 -9.04
C ARG A 133 -2.69 -16.44 -8.46
N GLN A 134 -1.93 -15.51 -7.91
CA GLN A 134 -0.69 -15.78 -7.20
C GLN A 134 -0.73 -15.04 -5.87
N SER A 135 -0.09 -15.61 -4.85
CA SER A 135 0.12 -14.94 -3.58
C SER A 135 1.02 -13.72 -3.78
N VAL A 136 0.70 -12.63 -3.08
CA VAL A 136 1.51 -11.40 -3.12
C VAL A 136 2.81 -11.60 -2.33
N SER A 137 2.72 -12.32 -1.21
CA SER A 137 3.79 -12.80 -0.35
C SER A 137 3.35 -14.11 0.32
N ASP A 138 4.24 -14.80 1.02
CA ASP A 138 3.93 -16.07 1.71
C ASP A 138 2.76 -15.94 2.70
N ASP A 139 2.56 -14.74 3.27
CA ASP A 139 1.50 -14.44 4.24
C ASP A 139 0.19 -13.96 3.59
N ILE A 140 0.21 -13.56 2.32
CA ILE A 140 -0.95 -12.95 1.64
C ILE A 140 -1.56 -13.93 0.65
N ALA A 141 -2.80 -14.33 0.92
CA ALA A 141 -3.57 -15.22 0.06
C ALA A 141 -3.71 -14.66 -1.37
N ALA A 142 -3.75 -15.58 -2.35
CA ALA A 142 -3.93 -15.21 -3.74
C ALA A 142 -5.31 -14.54 -3.95
N ARG A 143 -5.28 -13.36 -4.56
CA ARG A 143 -6.48 -12.55 -4.78
C ARG A 143 -7.32 -13.11 -5.91
N SER A 144 -8.64 -13.02 -5.78
CA SER A 144 -9.61 -13.47 -6.77
C SER A 144 -10.28 -12.32 -7.52
N SER A 145 -10.27 -11.12 -6.93
CA SER A 145 -10.92 -9.92 -7.42
C SER A 145 -10.05 -8.68 -7.16
N GLY A 146 -10.22 -7.66 -8.00
CA GLY A 146 -9.61 -6.34 -7.82
C GLY A 146 -10.09 -5.63 -6.56
N ALA A 147 -11.29 -5.94 -6.07
CA ALA A 147 -11.80 -5.42 -4.81
C ALA A 147 -11.03 -5.89 -3.56
N GLU A 148 -10.17 -6.90 -3.69
CA GLU A 148 -9.26 -7.37 -2.62
C GLU A 148 -7.90 -6.66 -2.63
N ILE A 149 -7.65 -5.80 -3.61
CA ILE A 149 -6.41 -5.04 -3.76
C ILE A 149 -6.46 -3.81 -2.84
N PRO A 150 -5.51 -3.66 -1.89
CA PRO A 150 -5.43 -2.47 -1.05
C PRO A 150 -5.28 -1.22 -1.91
N LEU A 151 -6.24 -0.30 -1.78
CA LEU A 151 -6.34 0.87 -2.63
C LEU A 151 -6.44 2.13 -1.76
N LEU A 152 -5.57 3.10 -2.00
CA LEU A 152 -5.64 4.44 -1.42
C LEU A 152 -5.88 5.46 -2.53
N THR A 153 -6.93 6.27 -2.41
CA THR A 153 -7.31 7.27 -3.41
C THR A 153 -7.19 8.66 -2.81
N ALA A 154 -6.39 9.52 -3.42
CA ALA A 154 -6.37 10.93 -3.08
C ALA A 154 -7.54 11.64 -3.77
N LEU A 155 -8.34 12.40 -3.01
CA LEU A 155 -9.42 13.24 -3.53
C LEU A 155 -9.14 14.71 -3.20
N ALA A 156 -9.52 15.59 -4.13
CA ALA A 156 -9.50 17.03 -3.96
C ALA A 156 -10.76 17.52 -3.24
N MET A 157 -11.92 16.94 -3.53
CA MET A 157 -13.20 17.33 -2.92
C MET A 157 -13.69 16.28 -1.92
N ASP A 158 -14.05 16.73 -0.71
CA ASP A 158 -14.51 15.83 0.36
C ASP A 158 -15.82 15.13 0.02
N SER A 159 -16.78 15.86 -0.56
CA SER A 159 -18.11 15.36 -0.92
C SER A 159 -18.06 14.23 -1.96
N ASN A 160 -16.95 14.07 -2.68
CA ASN A 160 -16.76 13.03 -3.67
C ASN A 160 -16.44 11.65 -3.06
N ILE A 161 -16.17 11.57 -1.75
CA ILE A 161 -15.77 10.33 -1.08
C ILE A 161 -16.81 9.22 -1.19
N HIS A 162 -18.11 9.57 -1.22
CA HIS A 162 -19.21 8.62 -1.30
C HIS A 162 -19.22 7.83 -2.61
N PHE A 163 -18.60 8.34 -3.69
CA PHE A 163 -18.49 7.61 -4.96
C PHE A 163 -17.51 6.44 -4.92
N LEU A 164 -16.69 6.33 -3.86
CA LEU A 164 -15.74 5.24 -3.72
C LEU A 164 -16.37 3.96 -3.15
N ASP A 165 -17.51 4.01 -2.45
CA ASP A 165 -18.20 2.82 -1.97
C ASP A 165 -19.67 2.84 -2.40
N PRO A 166 -20.09 1.97 -3.35
CA PRO A 166 -21.47 1.97 -3.83
C PRO A 166 -22.49 1.63 -2.73
N ASP A 167 -22.08 0.91 -1.67
CA ASP A 167 -22.96 0.56 -0.55
C ASP A 167 -23.29 1.80 0.33
N ASP A 168 -22.40 2.81 0.36
CA ASP A 168 -22.63 4.06 1.10
C ASP A 168 -23.60 5.00 0.36
N PHE A 169 -23.69 4.89 -0.97
CA PHE A 169 -24.57 5.72 -1.79
C PHE A 169 -26.06 5.44 -1.52
N GLU A 170 -26.42 4.19 -1.21
CA GLU A 170 -27.82 3.82 -0.94
C GLU A 170 -28.35 4.36 0.40
N ALA A 171 -27.47 4.81 1.30
CA ALA A 171 -27.82 5.14 2.68
C ALA A 171 -28.21 6.62 2.92
N ASP A 172 -28.41 7.43 1.87
CA ASP A 172 -28.73 8.88 1.96
C ASP A 172 -27.77 9.69 2.86
N ASN A 173 -26.55 9.18 3.00
CA ASN A 173 -25.53 9.67 3.94
C ASN A 173 -24.71 10.86 3.39
N SER A 174 -25.26 11.61 2.42
CA SER A 174 -24.54 12.70 1.74
C SER A 174 -24.19 13.89 2.66
N GLU A 175 -24.81 13.96 3.84
CA GLU A 175 -24.54 14.97 4.88
C GLU A 175 -23.54 14.50 5.97
N LEU A 176 -23.03 13.27 5.90
CA LEU A 176 -22.07 12.81 6.90
C LEU A 176 -20.71 13.50 6.74
N ASP A 177 -20.13 13.89 7.87
CA ASP A 177 -18.74 14.34 7.90
C ASP A 177 -17.81 13.26 7.33
N ILE A 178 -16.77 13.71 6.63
CA ILE A 178 -15.84 12.83 5.92
C ILE A 178 -15.26 11.72 6.81
N PHE A 179 -14.95 12.03 8.07
CA PHE A 179 -14.33 11.09 9.00
C PHE A 179 -15.26 9.98 9.50
N LEU A 180 -16.58 10.12 9.27
CA LEU A 180 -17.60 9.11 9.58
C LEU A 180 -17.92 8.22 8.38
N THR A 181 -17.39 8.53 7.19
CA THR A 181 -17.62 7.74 5.98
C THR A 181 -16.82 6.44 5.99
N VAL A 182 -17.36 5.41 5.34
CA VAL A 182 -16.74 4.09 5.29
C VAL A 182 -15.40 4.09 4.54
N PRO A 183 -15.24 4.76 3.39
CA PRO A 183 -13.95 4.84 2.70
C PRO A 183 -12.85 5.48 3.55
N PHE A 184 -13.19 6.51 4.34
CA PHE A 184 -12.24 7.15 5.24
C PHE A 184 -11.85 6.24 6.40
N ALA A 185 -12.83 5.67 7.12
CA ALA A 185 -12.57 4.80 8.28
C ALA A 185 -11.76 3.54 7.93
N ARG A 186 -11.85 3.08 6.68
CA ARG A 186 -11.09 1.96 6.12
C ARG A 186 -9.70 2.34 5.57
N GLY A 187 -9.38 3.63 5.48
CA GLY A 187 -8.15 4.13 4.90
C GLY A 187 -8.06 3.97 3.38
N LEU A 188 -9.19 3.99 2.68
CA LEU A 188 -9.28 3.87 1.21
C LEU A 188 -9.25 5.22 0.50
N ALA A 189 -9.55 6.29 1.23
CA ALA A 189 -9.60 7.65 0.73
C ALA A 189 -8.79 8.58 1.63
N PHE A 190 -8.15 9.58 1.02
CA PHE A 190 -7.46 10.65 1.71
C PHE A 190 -7.76 11.98 1.01
N THR A 191 -8.05 13.02 1.78
CA THR A 191 -8.37 14.35 1.25
C THR A 191 -7.51 15.41 1.91
N GLY A 192 -7.27 16.50 1.20
CA GLY A 192 -6.43 17.60 1.68
C GLY A 192 -7.01 18.31 2.91
N SER A 193 -8.34 18.37 3.05
CA SER A 193 -9.02 19.08 4.13
C SER A 193 -8.69 18.52 5.52
N VAL A 194 -8.36 17.23 5.62
CA VAL A 194 -7.93 16.60 6.87
C VAL A 194 -6.64 17.23 7.39
N LEU A 195 -5.81 17.77 6.49
CA LEU A 195 -4.57 18.48 6.85
C LEU A 195 -4.84 19.91 7.34
N ASP A 196 -6.02 20.50 7.11
CA ASP A 196 -6.34 21.84 7.62
C ASP A 196 -6.38 21.86 9.15
N ALA A 197 -6.80 20.75 9.76
CA ALA A 197 -6.73 20.56 11.21
C ALA A 197 -5.27 20.64 11.73
N LEU A 198 -4.27 20.29 10.90
CA LEU A 198 -2.88 20.39 11.29
C LEU A 198 -2.42 21.83 11.50
N VAL A 199 -3.00 22.81 10.81
CA VAL A 199 -2.68 24.23 11.00
C VAL A 199 -3.00 24.65 12.43
N SER A 200 -4.16 24.25 12.94
CA SER A 200 -4.55 24.48 14.34
C SER A 200 -3.60 23.77 15.30
N THR A 201 -3.26 22.50 15.05
CA THR A 201 -2.31 21.78 15.91
C THR A 201 -0.91 22.42 15.92
N ALA A 202 -0.45 22.94 14.78
CA ALA A 202 0.84 23.63 14.68
C ALA A 202 0.86 24.97 15.42
N TYR A 203 -0.30 25.66 15.48
CA TYR A 203 -0.44 26.88 16.26
C TYR A 203 -0.37 26.62 17.77
N PHE A 204 -1.05 25.58 18.25
CA PHE A 204 -1.09 25.26 19.69
C PHE A 204 0.16 24.53 20.19
N ASP A 205 0.70 23.59 19.42
CA ASP A 205 1.89 22.82 19.81
C ASP A 205 2.88 22.65 18.65
N ARG A 206 3.99 23.37 18.76
CA ARG A 206 5.12 23.27 17.82
C ARG A 206 5.78 21.88 17.84
N ASN A 207 5.76 21.20 18.99
CA ASN A 207 6.38 19.89 19.15
C ASN A 207 5.55 18.81 18.47
N ALA A 208 4.21 18.88 18.54
CA ALA A 208 3.32 17.96 17.83
C ALA A 208 3.62 17.93 16.32
N MET A 209 3.80 19.09 15.69
CA MET A 209 4.12 19.16 14.26
C MET A 209 5.50 18.58 13.95
N THR A 210 6.46 18.81 14.83
CA THR A 210 7.80 18.22 14.71
C THR A 210 7.71 16.69 14.81
N LEU A 211 6.92 16.16 15.74
CA LEU A 211 6.70 14.72 15.91
C LEU A 211 6.03 14.10 14.66
N ILE A 212 4.95 14.70 14.17
CA ILE A 212 4.24 14.23 12.97
C ILE A 212 5.18 14.20 11.77
N ARG A 213 5.97 15.27 11.57
CA ARG A 213 6.97 15.30 10.50
C ARG A 213 7.97 14.15 10.63
N HIS A 214 8.54 13.93 11.81
CA HIS A 214 9.51 12.85 12.01
C HIS A 214 8.89 11.46 11.78
N LEU A 215 7.64 11.24 12.18
CA LEU A 215 6.94 9.96 11.99
C LEU A 215 6.58 9.73 10.51
N VAL A 216 6.13 10.76 9.79
CA VAL A 216 5.68 10.64 8.40
C VAL A 216 6.85 10.66 7.42
N THR A 217 7.84 11.53 7.59
CA THR A 217 8.95 11.68 6.64
C THR A 217 10.14 10.77 6.93
N GLY A 218 10.00 9.81 7.86
CA GLY A 218 11.09 8.91 8.24
C GLY A 218 12.27 9.61 8.91
N GLY A 219 12.00 10.73 9.59
CA GLY A 219 13.01 11.53 10.28
C GLY A 219 13.88 12.38 9.35
N THR A 220 13.28 12.97 8.31
CA THR A 220 13.93 14.04 7.56
C THR A 220 14.09 15.24 8.50
N THR A 221 15.33 15.58 8.81
CA THR A 221 15.64 16.72 9.67
C THR A 221 15.57 18.01 8.83
N PRO A 222 15.28 19.18 9.43
CA PRO A 222 15.29 20.45 8.71
C PRO A 222 16.63 20.74 8.02
N VAL A 223 17.74 20.18 8.55
CA VAL A 223 19.07 20.25 7.91
C VAL A 223 19.11 19.48 6.59
N LEU A 224 18.51 18.27 6.54
CA LEU A 224 18.40 17.47 5.33
C LEU A 224 17.47 18.13 4.30
N GLU A 225 16.38 18.75 4.75
CA GLU A 225 15.49 19.54 3.87
C GLU A 225 16.22 20.74 3.28
N GLN A 226 16.99 21.47 4.10
CA GLN A 226 17.78 22.60 3.66
C GLN A 226 18.88 22.18 2.68
N TRP A 227 19.53 21.04 2.90
CA TRP A 227 20.49 20.45 1.94
C TRP A 227 19.82 20.11 0.61
N ALA A 228 18.66 19.46 0.65
CA ALA A 228 17.89 19.15 -0.55
C ALA A 228 17.46 20.42 -1.29
N ALA A 229 17.07 21.48 -0.57
CA ALA A 229 16.70 22.78 -1.15
C ALA A 229 17.87 23.49 -1.85
N TYR A 230 19.13 23.18 -1.47
CA TYR A 230 20.32 23.68 -2.16
C TYR A 230 20.69 22.86 -3.40
N GLY A 231 19.88 21.87 -3.80
CA GLY A 231 20.21 20.93 -4.87
C GLY A 231 21.21 19.87 -4.45
N GLY A 232 21.39 19.67 -3.14
CA GLY A 232 22.24 18.62 -2.60
C GLY A 232 21.61 17.25 -2.80
N ASP A 233 22.31 16.39 -3.54
CA ASP A 233 21.93 14.98 -3.71
C ASP A 233 22.36 14.12 -2.52
N PHE A 234 21.61 13.04 -2.27
CA PHE A 234 21.89 12.07 -1.22
C PHE A 234 22.68 10.89 -1.79
N TYR A 235 23.99 11.07 -1.97
CA TYR A 235 24.86 9.96 -2.37
C TYR A 235 25.11 9.04 -1.16
N ASP A 236 24.69 7.77 -1.27
CA ASP A 236 24.90 6.73 -0.25
C ASP A 236 26.41 6.47 0.02
N ASN A 237 27.26 6.83 -0.94
CA ASN A 237 28.67 6.45 -1.02
C ASN A 237 29.65 7.63 -1.17
N LEU A 238 29.38 8.80 -0.59
CA LEU A 238 30.40 9.84 -0.53
C LEU A 238 31.45 9.47 0.53
N GLN A 239 32.45 8.67 0.14
CA GLN A 239 33.74 8.65 0.83
C GLN A 239 34.51 9.85 0.32
N VAL A 240 34.43 10.98 1.04
CA VAL A 240 35.34 12.08 0.74
C VAL A 240 36.73 11.62 1.15
N THR A 241 37.57 11.35 0.15
CA THR A 241 38.96 10.91 0.30
C THR A 241 39.91 12.07 0.61
N ASP A 242 39.41 13.31 0.60
CA ASP A 242 40.20 14.49 0.91
C ASP A 242 40.44 14.64 2.41
N ILE A 243 41.72 14.77 2.74
CA ILE A 243 42.30 14.80 4.10
C ILE A 243 41.76 15.96 4.95
N GLY A 244 41.05 16.93 4.35
CA GLY A 244 40.43 18.09 5.01
C GLY A 244 39.01 17.87 5.56
N GLU A 245 38.33 16.77 5.22
CA GLU A 245 36.89 16.58 5.54
C GLU A 245 36.62 15.37 6.47
N ALA A 246 37.56 15.06 7.36
CA ALA A 246 37.40 14.01 8.38
C ALA A 246 36.12 14.20 9.23
N HIS A 247 35.74 15.46 9.51
CA HIS A 247 34.52 15.80 10.24
C HIS A 247 33.23 15.41 9.48
N VAL A 248 33.25 15.44 8.14
CA VAL A 248 32.09 15.04 7.31
C VAL A 248 31.92 13.52 7.38
N ASN A 249 33.02 12.77 7.30
CA ASN A 249 33.00 11.31 7.44
C ASN A 249 32.56 10.88 8.85
N GLU A 250 33.00 11.57 9.92
CA GLU A 250 32.55 11.31 11.30
C GLU A 250 31.06 11.66 11.51
N PHE A 251 30.59 12.76 10.89
CA PHE A 251 29.18 13.13 10.91
C PHE A 251 28.30 12.11 10.18
N LEU A 252 28.72 11.64 9.00
CA LEU A 252 28.04 10.59 8.24
C LEU A 252 28.02 9.24 8.99
N GLU A 253 29.12 8.86 9.64
CA GLU A 253 29.19 7.71 10.54
C GLU A 253 28.20 7.82 11.70
N THR A 254 28.10 9.01 12.31
CA THR A 254 27.17 9.27 13.42
C THR A 254 25.71 9.19 12.96
N LEU A 255 25.40 9.71 11.76
CA LEU A 255 24.08 9.55 11.14
C LEU A 255 23.75 8.07 10.88
N ARG A 256 24.69 7.30 10.30
CA ARG A 256 24.51 5.85 10.07
C ARG A 256 24.23 5.09 11.36
N ARG A 257 24.96 5.38 12.44
CA ARG A 257 24.74 4.74 13.75
C ARG A 257 23.38 5.08 14.37
N ASN A 258 22.88 6.29 14.13
CA ASN A 258 21.59 6.73 14.66
C ASN A 258 20.39 6.31 13.79
N ASN A 259 20.61 6.01 12.50
CA ASN A 259 19.56 5.56 11.58
C ASN A 259 18.93 4.23 12.02
N SER A 260 19.74 3.30 12.52
CA SER A 260 19.30 1.98 13.03
C SER A 260 18.63 2.01 14.41
N ARG A 261 18.33 3.19 14.97
CA ARG A 261 17.65 3.32 16.26
C ARG A 261 16.28 3.98 16.16
N ARG A 262 15.86 4.37 14.95
CA ARG A 262 14.59 5.07 14.76
C ARG A 262 13.43 4.07 14.74
N PRO A 263 12.36 4.31 15.51
CA PRO A 263 11.20 3.44 15.46
C PRO A 263 10.57 3.49 14.06
N THR A 264 10.15 2.34 13.55
CA THR A 264 9.40 2.23 12.29
C THR A 264 7.94 1.98 12.60
N ILE A 265 7.05 2.62 11.83
CA ILE A 265 5.61 2.32 11.88
C ILE A 265 5.41 1.00 11.13
N ALA A 266 4.84 0.01 11.82
CA ALA A 266 4.57 -1.29 11.27
C ALA A 266 3.15 -1.75 11.59
N GLN A 267 2.65 -2.64 10.74
CA GLN A 267 1.41 -3.36 10.97
C GLN A 267 1.74 -4.84 11.20
N LEU A 268 1.41 -5.35 12.38
CA LEU A 268 1.69 -6.74 12.74
C LEU A 268 0.42 -7.57 12.76
N SER A 269 0.54 -8.81 12.30
CA SER A 269 -0.49 -9.83 12.45
C SER A 269 -0.17 -10.72 13.64
N PHE A 270 -1.18 -11.35 14.23
CA PHE A 270 -0.99 -12.40 15.23
C PHE A 270 -0.37 -13.69 14.70
N ASN A 271 -0.11 -13.77 13.41
CA ASN A 271 0.76 -14.80 12.83
C ASN A 271 2.25 -14.54 13.09
N ASP A 272 2.64 -13.30 13.42
CA ASP A 272 4.03 -12.97 13.75
C ASP A 272 4.40 -13.66 15.08
N PRO A 273 5.55 -14.36 15.16
CA PRO A 273 5.98 -15.06 16.37
C PRO A 273 6.00 -14.18 17.62
N ARG A 274 6.31 -12.88 17.48
CA ARG A 274 6.36 -11.91 18.59
C ARG A 274 4.99 -11.71 19.24
N LEU A 275 3.95 -11.60 18.42
CA LEU A 275 2.58 -11.44 18.94
C LEU A 275 1.90 -12.78 19.23
N ALA A 276 2.26 -13.84 18.51
CA ALA A 276 1.74 -15.19 18.74
C ALA A 276 2.12 -15.72 20.12
N ALA A 277 3.35 -15.43 20.59
CA ALA A 277 3.79 -15.79 21.93
C ALA A 277 2.89 -15.18 23.01
N ILE A 278 2.50 -13.92 22.84
CA ILE A 278 1.66 -13.18 23.78
C ILE A 278 0.25 -13.78 23.88
N ILE A 279 -0.33 -14.20 22.74
CA ILE A 279 -1.65 -14.84 22.70
C ILE A 279 -1.63 -16.22 23.33
N ASN A 280 -0.62 -17.04 23.04
CA ASN A 280 -0.58 -18.44 23.49
C ASN A 280 -0.37 -18.58 25.01
N VAL A 281 0.15 -17.53 25.67
CA VAL A 281 0.33 -17.47 27.13
C VAL A 281 -0.94 -17.02 27.85
N ALA A 282 -1.99 -16.61 27.12
CA ALA A 282 -3.27 -16.29 27.75
C ALA A 282 -3.82 -17.53 28.50
N PRO A 283 -4.24 -17.38 29.77
CA PRO A 283 -4.62 -18.50 30.61
C PRO A 283 -5.76 -19.30 29.97
N SER A 284 -5.64 -20.63 30.06
CA SER A 284 -6.39 -21.69 29.37
C SER A 284 -7.91 -21.75 29.62
N GLY A 285 -8.55 -20.62 29.88
CA GLY A 285 -9.98 -20.49 30.17
C GLY A 285 -10.57 -19.25 29.50
N SER A 286 -10.87 -19.34 28.20
CA SER A 286 -11.99 -18.62 27.57
C SER A 286 -12.05 -17.08 27.69
N ALA A 287 -10.96 -16.36 27.96
CA ALA A 287 -10.96 -14.90 27.90
C ALA A 287 -10.15 -14.44 26.69
N CYS A 288 -10.84 -13.80 25.74
CA CYS A 288 -10.22 -13.04 24.67
C CYS A 288 -9.18 -12.07 25.26
N ILE A 289 -7.96 -12.02 24.71
CA ILE A 289 -6.92 -11.11 25.21
C ILE A 289 -7.41 -9.67 25.09
N THR A 290 -7.19 -8.89 26.14
CA THR A 290 -7.56 -7.47 26.13
C THR A 290 -6.43 -6.63 25.53
N PHE A 291 -6.76 -5.46 24.96
CA PHE A 291 -5.76 -4.58 24.38
C PHE A 291 -4.76 -4.10 25.42
N GLY A 292 -5.17 -3.88 26.67
CA GLY A 292 -4.28 -3.52 27.77
C GLY A 292 -3.21 -4.58 28.05
N GLU A 293 -3.62 -5.85 28.09
CA GLU A 293 -2.69 -6.97 28.31
C GLU A 293 -1.72 -7.12 27.13
N LEU A 294 -2.22 -6.99 25.90
CA LEU A 294 -1.41 -6.96 24.69
C LEU A 294 -0.40 -5.81 24.73
N PHE A 295 -0.83 -4.60 25.09
CA PHE A 295 0.02 -3.41 25.16
C PHE A 295 1.14 -3.58 26.17
N CYS A 296 0.84 -4.00 27.41
CA CYS A 296 1.83 -4.17 28.45
C CYS A 296 2.86 -5.26 28.12
N ARG A 297 2.43 -6.40 27.57
CA ARG A 297 3.35 -7.49 27.18
C ARG A 297 4.18 -7.14 25.96
N ALA A 298 3.58 -6.57 24.91
CA ALA A 298 4.31 -6.17 23.71
C ALA A 298 5.39 -5.13 24.03
N LEU A 299 5.09 -4.17 24.93
CA LEU A 299 6.05 -3.18 25.37
C LEU A 299 7.13 -3.77 26.28
N GLY A 300 6.76 -4.63 27.24
CA GLY A 300 7.68 -5.21 28.22
C GLY A 300 8.63 -6.27 27.64
N GLU A 301 8.12 -7.14 26.75
CA GLU A 301 8.88 -8.28 26.22
C GLU A 301 9.60 -7.95 24.91
N HIS A 302 9.03 -7.07 24.09
CA HIS A 302 9.53 -6.79 22.74
C HIS A 302 9.84 -5.32 22.46
N GLY A 303 9.55 -4.40 23.40
CA GLY A 303 9.73 -2.97 23.17
C GLY A 303 8.84 -2.42 22.04
N ILE A 304 7.70 -3.05 21.79
CA ILE A 304 6.75 -2.67 20.74
C ILE A 304 5.67 -1.78 21.35
N LEU A 305 5.49 -0.58 20.80
CA LEU A 305 4.43 0.33 21.22
C LEU A 305 3.20 0.14 20.34
N CYS A 306 2.15 -0.46 20.89
CA CYS A 306 0.86 -0.64 20.17
C CYS A 306 0.06 0.68 20.17
N LEU A 307 -0.26 1.20 18.98
CA LEU A 307 -1.00 2.45 18.76
C LEU A 307 -2.51 2.23 18.58
N GLY A 308 -2.89 1.08 18.03
CA GLY A 308 -4.28 0.80 17.70
C GLY A 308 -4.47 -0.51 16.95
N LEU A 309 -5.71 -0.77 16.54
CA LEU A 309 -6.12 -1.98 15.85
C LEU A 309 -6.69 -1.65 14.47
N PHE A 310 -6.47 -2.54 13.51
CA PHE A 310 -7.10 -2.53 12.20
C PHE A 310 -8.02 -3.74 12.08
N ARG A 311 -9.26 -3.54 12.51
CA ARG A 311 -10.24 -4.60 12.72
C ARG A 311 -11.01 -4.90 11.46
N LEU A 312 -11.18 -6.18 11.17
CA LEU A 312 -12.06 -6.63 10.09
C LEU A 312 -13.52 -6.35 10.45
N ASN A 313 -14.22 -5.70 9.53
CA ASN A 313 -15.67 -5.57 9.57
C ASN A 313 -16.30 -6.88 9.09
N ALA A 314 -16.40 -7.85 10.00
CA ALA A 314 -17.25 -9.00 9.78
C ALA A 314 -18.70 -8.52 9.84
N ALA A 315 -19.32 -8.31 8.68
CA ALA A 315 -20.77 -8.22 8.60
C ALA A 315 -21.31 -9.38 9.42
N LYS A 316 -22.18 -9.08 10.40
CA LYS A 316 -22.70 -10.06 11.37
C LYS A 316 -23.36 -11.20 10.60
N SER A 317 -22.60 -12.25 10.24
CA SER A 317 -23.19 -13.56 10.02
C SER A 317 -23.72 -13.94 11.39
N SER A 318 -25.03 -13.96 11.52
CA SER A 318 -25.80 -14.44 12.66
C SER A 318 -25.41 -15.90 12.93
N THR A 319 -24.29 -16.09 13.61
CA THR A 319 -23.89 -17.31 14.32
C THR A 319 -22.65 -16.97 15.11
N SER A 320 -22.87 -16.70 16.40
CA SER A 320 -21.84 -16.83 17.42
C SER A 320 -21.20 -18.21 17.27
N ASN A 321 -19.98 -18.27 16.74
CA ASN A 321 -19.12 -19.44 16.93
C ASN A 321 -17.69 -18.95 17.13
N CYS A 322 -17.36 -18.92 18.41
CA CYS A 322 -16.06 -19.15 18.97
C CYS A 322 -15.31 -20.22 18.15
N ILE A 323 -14.02 -20.01 17.95
CA ILE A 323 -13.08 -20.82 17.19
C ILE A 323 -13.33 -22.33 17.38
N ALA A 324 -13.61 -23.05 16.29
CA ALA A 324 -13.64 -24.51 16.27
C ALA A 324 -12.78 -25.07 15.13
N ASN A 325 -11.77 -25.84 15.55
CA ASN A 325 -10.83 -26.70 14.85
C ASN A 325 -11.15 -27.13 13.41
N ILE A 326 -10.18 -26.93 12.51
CA ILE A 326 -10.18 -27.50 11.15
C ILE A 326 -9.51 -28.89 11.21
N GLN A 327 -10.31 -29.96 11.19
CA GLN A 327 -9.85 -31.30 10.80
C GLN A 327 -10.34 -31.60 9.38
N ARG A 328 -9.40 -31.96 8.50
CA ARG A 328 -9.65 -32.40 7.12
C ARG A 328 -10.23 -33.83 7.13
N VAL A 329 -11.37 -34.03 6.47
CA VAL A 329 -11.80 -35.36 6.01
C VAL A 329 -12.15 -35.24 4.53
N GLY A 330 -11.48 -36.05 3.71
CA GLY A 330 -11.67 -36.10 2.26
C GLY A 330 -12.77 -37.07 1.84
N SER A 331 -13.42 -36.76 0.74
CA SER A 331 -14.28 -37.69 0.01
C SER A 331 -14.23 -37.40 -1.49
N THR A 332 -14.03 -38.47 -2.25
CA THR A 332 -13.79 -38.55 -3.69
C THR A 332 -15.09 -38.69 -4.48
N SER A 333 -15.19 -38.06 -5.65
CA SER A 333 -16.07 -38.54 -6.74
C SER A 333 -15.64 -38.04 -8.13
N THR A 334 -15.64 -38.98 -9.06
CA THR A 334 -15.24 -38.99 -10.48
C THR A 334 -16.31 -38.45 -11.44
N ILE A 335 -15.98 -37.62 -12.44
CA ILE A 335 -16.79 -37.40 -13.67
C ILE A 335 -15.88 -37.17 -14.91
N THR A 336 -16.44 -37.54 -16.07
CA THR A 336 -15.90 -37.97 -17.37
C THR A 336 -15.59 -36.88 -18.42
N ASN A 337 -14.69 -37.22 -19.34
CA ASN A 337 -14.09 -36.44 -20.45
C ASN A 337 -15.02 -36.07 -21.63
N ARG A 338 -14.78 -34.91 -22.28
CA ARG A 338 -14.85 -34.67 -23.75
C ARG A 338 -13.90 -33.51 -24.20
N PRO A 339 -13.35 -33.49 -25.45
CA PRO A 339 -12.17 -32.68 -25.82
C PRO A 339 -12.48 -31.37 -26.61
N PRO A 340 -11.51 -30.44 -26.76
CA PRO A 340 -11.69 -29.15 -27.46
C PRO A 340 -11.02 -29.08 -28.85
N VAL A 341 -11.41 -28.08 -29.67
CA VAL A 341 -10.85 -27.77 -31.00
C VAL A 341 -10.12 -26.41 -31.00
N SER A 342 -8.93 -26.36 -31.61
CA SER A 342 -7.99 -25.22 -31.65
C SER A 342 -8.13 -24.30 -32.87
N ARG A 343 -7.70 -23.03 -32.78
CA ARG A 343 -7.09 -22.26 -33.90
C ARG A 343 -6.01 -21.26 -33.42
N ARG A 344 -4.99 -21.09 -34.27
CA ARG A 344 -3.71 -20.34 -34.09
C ARG A 344 -3.72 -18.96 -34.81
N PRO A 345 -2.71 -18.08 -34.55
CA PRO A 345 -2.74 -16.62 -34.78
C PRO A 345 -1.98 -16.15 -36.03
N SER A 346 -1.96 -14.84 -36.29
CA SER A 346 -1.11 -14.16 -37.29
C SER A 346 -0.52 -12.85 -36.75
N ALA A 347 0.71 -12.57 -37.18
CA ALA A 347 1.63 -11.53 -36.71
C ALA A 347 1.55 -10.21 -37.51
N CYS A 348 2.12 -9.12 -36.95
CA CYS A 348 3.07 -8.19 -37.59
C CYS A 348 3.54 -7.08 -36.60
N ASN A 349 4.83 -6.77 -36.61
CA ASN A 349 5.61 -5.69 -35.95
C ASN A 349 6.45 -4.97 -37.05
N PRO A 350 7.24 -3.88 -36.84
CA PRO A 350 7.23 -2.74 -35.88
C PRO A 350 7.44 -1.36 -36.61
N PRO A 351 7.82 -0.24 -35.93
CA PRO A 351 9.24 0.14 -35.81
C PRO A 351 9.68 0.73 -34.43
N GLU A 352 10.99 0.97 -34.28
CA GLU A 352 11.85 0.94 -33.08
C GLU A 352 11.69 2.04 -31.99
N PRO A 353 11.96 1.73 -30.70
CA PRO A 353 11.99 2.70 -29.60
C PRO A 353 13.40 3.11 -29.10
N VAL A 354 13.44 4.34 -28.62
CA VAL A 354 14.50 4.98 -27.82
C VAL A 354 14.65 4.30 -26.45
N LYS A 355 15.89 4.17 -25.96
CA LYS A 355 16.24 3.48 -24.70
C LYS A 355 15.63 4.15 -23.47
N MET A 356 14.59 3.52 -22.92
CA MET A 356 14.19 3.56 -21.50
C MET A 356 13.98 2.11 -21.02
N ARG A 357 14.14 1.82 -19.72
CA ARG A 357 13.86 0.47 -19.16
C ARG A 357 12.35 0.19 -19.20
N ILE A 358 11.86 -0.21 -20.38
CA ILE A 358 10.47 -0.53 -20.65
C ILE A 358 10.32 -2.06 -20.67
N LEU A 359 9.32 -2.58 -19.93
CA LEU A 359 8.99 -4.00 -19.86
C LEU A 359 7.99 -4.37 -20.97
N PHE A 360 8.41 -5.11 -22.00
CA PHE A 360 7.50 -5.88 -22.88
C PHE A 360 8.22 -7.12 -23.45
N GLU A 361 7.59 -8.30 -23.39
CA GLU A 361 6.99 -9.03 -24.53
C GLU A 361 6.47 -10.43 -24.09
N GLU A 362 5.36 -10.87 -24.70
CA GLU A 362 4.56 -12.06 -24.35
C GLU A 362 5.15 -13.40 -24.85
N ARG A 363 4.95 -14.49 -24.08
CA ARG A 363 4.79 -15.83 -24.66
C ARG A 363 3.92 -16.77 -23.82
N GLN A 364 3.18 -17.61 -24.52
CA GLN A 364 2.18 -18.58 -24.08
C GLN A 364 2.79 -19.82 -23.41
N ASP A 365 2.29 -20.20 -22.23
CA ASP A 365 2.57 -21.48 -21.55
C ASP A 365 1.25 -22.16 -21.09
N PRO A 366 1.24 -23.50 -20.94
CA PRO A 366 0.04 -24.36 -21.03
C PRO A 366 -0.79 -24.40 -19.72
N PRO A 367 -2.02 -24.95 -19.73
CA PRO A 367 -2.98 -24.71 -18.65
C PRO A 367 -2.70 -25.62 -17.44
N PRO A 368 -2.81 -25.12 -16.20
CA PRO A 368 -2.97 -25.99 -15.07
C PRO A 368 -4.46 -26.27 -14.80
N LEU A 369 -4.69 -27.56 -14.57
CA LEU A 369 -5.90 -28.28 -14.21
C LEU A 369 -6.89 -27.57 -13.25
N ASN A 370 -8.17 -27.74 -13.61
CA ASN A 370 -9.38 -27.79 -12.77
C ASN A 370 -9.45 -26.86 -11.56
N ILE A 371 -9.86 -25.64 -11.84
CA ILE A 371 -10.32 -24.67 -10.85
C ILE A 371 -11.79 -24.96 -10.55
N VAL A 372 -12.07 -25.27 -9.28
CA VAL A 372 -13.42 -25.34 -8.74
C VAL A 372 -14.11 -24.00 -8.96
N ASP A 373 -15.24 -24.03 -9.68
CA ASP A 373 -16.13 -22.91 -9.87
C ASP A 373 -16.62 -22.41 -8.50
N ARG A 374 -16.04 -21.29 -8.05
CA ARG A 374 -16.60 -20.44 -7.00
C ARG A 374 -17.10 -19.15 -7.65
N LEU A 375 -18.05 -19.32 -8.57
CA LEU A 375 -18.90 -18.24 -9.04
C LEU A 375 -19.88 -17.91 -7.92
N GLN A 376 -19.93 -16.63 -7.54
CA GLN A 376 -20.72 -16.04 -6.46
C GLN A 376 -20.14 -16.20 -5.05
N LEU A 377 -19.17 -15.34 -4.71
CA LEU A 377 -18.90 -14.98 -3.32
C LEU A 377 -18.73 -13.45 -3.24
N PRO A 378 -19.41 -12.77 -2.29
CA PRO A 378 -19.11 -11.40 -1.96
C PRO A 378 -17.66 -11.32 -1.45
N LEU A 379 -17.05 -10.14 -1.61
CA LEU A 379 -15.81 -9.68 -0.99
C LEU A 379 -15.34 -10.64 0.12
N GLY A 380 -14.32 -11.45 -0.15
CA GLY A 380 -13.90 -12.47 0.81
C GLY A 380 -13.69 -11.84 2.20
N PRO A 381 -14.06 -12.52 3.30
CA PRO A 381 -13.99 -11.99 4.67
C PRO A 381 -12.56 -11.74 5.17
N ARG A 382 -11.56 -11.69 4.29
CA ARG A 382 -10.16 -11.38 4.60
C ARG A 382 -9.59 -10.26 3.73
N SER A 383 -10.43 -9.56 2.95
CA SER A 383 -9.98 -8.41 2.16
C SER A 383 -9.44 -7.31 3.08
N ALA A 384 -8.27 -6.76 2.75
CA ALA A 384 -7.70 -5.60 3.43
C ALA A 384 -8.65 -4.40 3.41
N ASN A 385 -9.47 -4.30 2.35
CA ASN A 385 -10.40 -3.20 2.13
C ASN A 385 -11.67 -3.28 2.99
N ASN A 386 -11.84 -4.34 3.80
CA ASN A 386 -12.99 -4.47 4.69
C ASN A 386 -12.56 -4.37 6.17
N ARG A 387 -11.49 -3.63 6.44
CA ARG A 387 -10.99 -3.38 7.79
C ARG A 387 -11.07 -1.89 8.11
N PHE A 388 -11.33 -1.55 9.36
CA PHE A 388 -11.40 -0.16 9.84
C PHE A 388 -10.43 0.08 10.99
N VAL A 389 -10.03 1.34 11.16
CA VAL A 389 -9.04 1.74 12.16
C VAL A 389 -9.72 2.00 13.51
N ILE A 390 -9.10 1.52 14.59
CA ILE A 390 -9.45 1.83 15.98
C ILE A 390 -8.19 2.38 16.65
N THR A 391 -8.19 3.68 16.92
CA THR A 391 -7.06 4.37 17.57
C THR A 391 -7.19 4.29 19.08
N SER A 392 -6.09 3.97 19.78
CA SER A 392 -6.01 3.94 21.25
C SER A 392 -7.22 3.31 21.97
N PRO A 393 -7.55 2.03 21.69
CA PRO A 393 -8.68 1.37 22.33
C PRO A 393 -8.50 1.27 23.86
N PRO A 394 -9.60 1.24 24.64
CA PRO A 394 -9.55 1.13 26.10
C PRO A 394 -8.84 -0.14 26.60
N TYR A 395 -8.38 -0.13 27.85
CA TYR A 395 -7.63 -1.24 28.46
C TYR A 395 -8.35 -2.60 28.35
N HIS A 396 -9.67 -2.63 28.61
CA HIS A 396 -10.47 -3.86 28.58
C HIS A 396 -11.05 -4.19 27.19
N PHE A 397 -10.59 -3.52 26.12
CA PHE A 397 -11.11 -3.76 24.78
C PHE A 397 -10.70 -5.14 24.27
N PRO A 398 -11.63 -5.99 23.80
CA PRO A 398 -11.31 -7.35 23.35
C PRO A 398 -10.58 -7.31 22.01
N VAL A 399 -9.56 -8.16 21.82
CA VAL A 399 -8.75 -8.25 20.61
C VAL A 399 -8.99 -9.58 19.87
N ASN A 400 -9.32 -9.51 18.58
CA ASN A 400 -9.61 -10.70 17.79
C ASN A 400 -8.33 -11.23 17.13
N ALA A 401 -8.23 -12.56 16.94
CA ALA A 401 -7.10 -13.17 16.23
C ALA A 401 -6.96 -12.72 14.77
N SER A 402 -8.05 -12.21 14.16
CA SER A 402 -8.03 -11.64 12.82
C SER A 402 -7.61 -10.17 12.78
N ASP A 403 -7.49 -9.48 13.92
CA ASP A 403 -7.08 -8.07 13.96
C ASP A 403 -5.61 -7.92 13.54
N LEU A 404 -5.30 -6.76 12.97
CA LEU A 404 -3.92 -6.34 12.74
C LEU A 404 -3.60 -5.19 13.70
N VAL A 405 -2.40 -5.14 14.23
CA VAL A 405 -2.00 -4.14 15.24
C VAL A 405 -1.11 -3.10 14.60
N PHE A 406 -1.49 -1.82 14.70
CA PHE A 406 -0.60 -0.71 14.38
C PHE A 406 0.38 -0.51 15.53
N CYS A 407 1.67 -0.50 15.25
CA CYS A 407 2.68 -0.38 16.29
C CYS A 407 3.93 0.36 15.81
N LEU A 408 4.67 0.91 16.77
CA LEU A 408 6.05 1.32 16.56
C LEU A 408 6.96 0.18 17.00
N ILE A 409 7.78 -0.28 16.07
CA ILE A 409 8.83 -1.26 16.36
C ILE A 409 10.17 -0.55 16.37
N THR A 410 11.03 -0.92 17.30
CA THR A 410 12.43 -0.50 17.27
C THR A 410 13.19 -1.46 16.37
N SER A 411 14.04 -0.96 15.48
CA SER A 411 14.97 -1.83 14.75
C SER A 411 15.99 -2.38 15.75
N THR A 412 15.98 -3.70 15.92
CA THR A 412 16.92 -4.46 16.76
C THR A 412 18.22 -4.71 16.06
#